data_AF-A0AAN8AMA1-F1
#
_entry.id   AF-A0AAN8AMA1-F1
#
_cell.length_a   1.000
_cell.length_b   1.000
_cell.length_c   1.000
_cell.angle_alpha   90.00
_cell.angle_beta   90.00
_cell.angle_gamma   90.00
#
_symmetry.space_group_name_H-M   'P 1'
#
loop_
_entity.id
_entity.type
_entity.pdbx_description
1 polymer ?
#
loop_
_entity_poly.entity_id
_entity_poly.type
_entity_poly.pdbx_seq_one_letter_code
_entity_poly.pdbx_strand_id
1 'polypeptide(L)'
;MVNTGTVDEILPSHQGPAAKMIITNKLGLIDCLSADSSFILQNVHEKQIVTDRQYLILKDLSQQEETVIKLIDQVIRKDENSCSLFLEVLKQPDVLMTYPKLKELTKKW
;
A
#
# COMPACT_ATOMS: atom_id res chain seq x y z
N MET A 1 -24.10 -31.27 4.94
CA MET A 1 -24.03 -30.15 3.98
C MET A 1 -23.02 -29.17 4.53
N VAL A 2 -21.85 -29.08 3.90
CA VAL A 2 -20.77 -28.17 4.32
C VAL A 2 -21.14 -26.78 3.81
N ASN A 3 -21.42 -25.85 4.72
CA ASN A 3 -21.58 -24.46 4.33
C ASN A 3 -20.18 -23.84 4.27
N THR A 4 -19.73 -23.58 3.06
CA THR A 4 -18.43 -23.02 2.70
C THR A 4 -18.26 -21.63 3.30
N GLY A 5 -17.12 -21.42 3.94
CA GLY A 5 -16.79 -20.25 4.74
C GLY A 5 -16.90 -18.92 3.99
N THR A 6 -17.60 -17.98 4.61
CA THR A 6 -17.39 -16.55 4.45
C THR A 6 -16.04 -16.20 5.08
N VAL A 7 -15.01 -16.08 4.25
CA VAL A 7 -13.83 -15.26 4.58
C VAL A 7 -14.21 -13.78 4.39
N ASP A 8 -15.17 -13.31 5.17
CA ASP A 8 -15.39 -11.88 5.42
C ASP A 8 -14.36 -11.43 6.46
N GLU A 9 -13.07 -11.50 6.11
CA GLU A 9 -12.01 -10.90 6.93
C GLU A 9 -11.98 -9.38 6.72
N ILE A 10 -12.70 -8.68 7.60
CA ILE A 10 -12.38 -7.33 8.12
C ILE A 10 -11.96 -6.31 7.05
N LEU A 11 -12.86 -5.94 6.15
CA LEU A 11 -12.76 -4.66 5.45
C LEU A 11 -13.89 -3.77 5.96
N PRO A 12 -13.59 -2.74 6.78
CA PRO A 12 -14.64 -1.87 7.31
C PRO A 12 -15.39 -1.19 6.15
N SER A 13 -16.71 -1.22 6.24
CA SER A 13 -17.70 -0.68 5.27
C SER A 13 -17.63 0.84 5.04
N HIS A 14 -16.54 1.49 5.45
CA HIS A 14 -16.28 2.93 5.41
C HIS A 14 -15.13 3.33 4.48
N GLN A 15 -14.58 2.38 3.72
CA GLN A 15 -13.46 2.64 2.83
C GLN A 15 -13.94 3.23 1.51
N GLY A 16 -13.37 4.37 1.11
CA GLY A 16 -13.77 5.09 -0.08
C GLY A 16 -13.11 4.54 -1.36
N PRO A 17 -13.27 5.27 -2.48
CA PRO A 17 -12.78 4.85 -3.79
C PRO A 17 -11.27 4.53 -3.84
N ALA A 18 -10.44 5.31 -3.14
CA ALA A 18 -8.99 5.13 -3.11
C ALA A 18 -8.60 3.85 -2.37
N ALA A 19 -9.19 3.60 -1.19
CA ALA A 19 -8.96 2.35 -0.46
C ALA A 19 -9.36 1.13 -1.32
N LYS A 20 -10.51 1.19 -1.99
CA LYS A 20 -10.96 0.12 -2.91
C LYS A 20 -9.99 -0.10 -4.07
N MET A 21 -9.42 0.97 -4.62
CA MET A 21 -8.42 0.89 -5.68
C MET A 21 -7.16 0.17 -5.19
N ILE A 22 -6.65 0.51 -4.00
CA ILE A 22 -5.48 -0.15 -3.40
C ILE A 22 -5.77 -1.63 -3.17
N ILE A 23 -6.93 -1.97 -2.60
CA ILE A 23 -7.31 -3.37 -2.30
C ILE A 23 -7.37 -4.21 -3.57
N THR A 24 -8.03 -3.70 -4.61
CA THR A 24 -8.21 -4.42 -5.88
C THR A 24 -6.87 -4.69 -6.58
N ASN A 25 -5.86 -3.84 -6.34
CA ASN A 25 -4.54 -3.95 -6.94
C ASN A 25 -3.46 -4.43 -5.94
N LYS A 26 -3.84 -4.85 -4.73
CA LYS A 26 -2.93 -5.09 -3.61
C LYS A 26 -1.79 -6.03 -3.94
N LEU A 27 -2.09 -7.15 -4.59
CA LEU A 27 -1.06 -8.14 -4.97
C LEU A 27 -0.04 -7.57 -5.96
N GLY A 28 -0.50 -6.79 -6.95
CA GLY A 28 0.42 -6.14 -7.90
C GLY A 28 1.26 -5.06 -7.24
N LEU A 29 0.71 -4.35 -6.24
CA LEU A 29 1.48 -3.39 -5.45
C LEU A 29 2.53 -4.08 -4.58
N ILE A 30 2.20 -5.22 -3.98
CA ILE A 30 3.17 -6.02 -3.24
C ILE A 30 4.32 -6.47 -4.17
N ASP A 31 4.01 -7.05 -5.33
CA ASP A 31 5.05 -7.47 -6.29
C ASP A 31 5.95 -6.30 -6.74
N CYS A 32 5.35 -5.13 -7.03
CA CYS A 32 6.11 -3.98 -7.53
C CYS A 32 6.97 -3.34 -6.45
N LEU A 33 6.38 -3.01 -5.30
CA LEU A 33 7.02 -2.18 -4.29
C LEU A 33 8.05 -2.98 -3.48
N SER A 34 7.95 -4.31 -3.43
CA SER A 34 8.92 -5.17 -2.74
C SER A 34 10.30 -5.18 -3.41
N ALA A 35 10.42 -4.66 -4.63
CA ALA A 35 11.72 -4.48 -5.28
C ALA A 35 12.64 -3.50 -4.52
N ASP A 36 12.06 -2.52 -3.82
CA ASP A 36 12.78 -1.60 -2.94
C ASP A 36 11.81 -1.03 -1.89
N SER A 37 11.53 -1.78 -0.83
CA SER A 37 10.60 -1.33 0.21
C SER A 37 11.13 -0.10 0.97
N SER A 38 12.44 0.09 1.02
CA SER A 38 13.06 1.23 1.73
C SER A 38 12.75 2.55 1.03
N PHE A 39 12.83 2.58 -0.30
CA PHE A 39 12.52 3.78 -1.09
C PHE A 39 11.05 4.21 -0.93
N ILE A 40 10.09 3.29 -1.09
CA ILE A 40 8.67 3.64 -0.93
C ILE A 40 8.36 4.03 0.52
N LEU A 41 8.98 3.36 1.50
CA LEU A 41 8.78 3.65 2.91
C LEU A 41 9.27 5.07 3.29
N GLN A 42 10.36 5.54 2.68
CA GLN A 42 10.82 6.93 2.85
C GLN A 42 9.83 7.92 2.23
N ASN A 43 9.32 7.65 1.03
CA ASN A 43 8.35 8.53 0.35
C ASN A 43 7.05 8.70 1.14
N VAL A 44 6.48 7.61 1.66
CA VAL A 44 5.24 7.67 2.46
C VAL A 44 5.45 8.34 3.82
N HIS A 45 6.66 8.26 4.38
CA HIS A 45 7.03 8.96 5.61
C HIS A 45 7.21 10.46 5.38
N GLU A 46 7.86 10.87 4.29
CA GLU A 46 7.99 12.28 3.91
C GLU A 46 6.61 12.93 3.73
N LYS A 47 5.65 12.22 3.14
CA LYS A 47 4.26 12.69 2.99
C LYS A 47 3.39 12.53 4.24
N GLN A 48 3.96 12.11 5.37
CA GLN A 48 3.27 11.93 6.66
C GLN A 48 2.06 10.98 6.59
N ILE A 49 2.07 10.05 5.62
CA ILE A 49 1.03 9.03 5.48
C ILE A 49 1.14 8.04 6.65
N VAL A 50 2.37 7.69 7.02
CA VAL A 50 2.70 6.95 8.24
C VAL A 50 3.33 7.87 9.27
N THR A 51 3.10 7.58 10.55
CA THR A 51 3.75 8.27 11.67
C THR A 51 5.21 7.84 11.82
N ASP A 52 6.03 8.63 12.52
CA ASP A 52 7.42 8.27 12.84
C ASP A 52 7.53 6.89 13.50
N ARG A 53 6.61 6.59 14.43
CA ARG A 53 6.58 5.29 15.12
C ARG A 53 6.29 4.15 14.15
N GLN A 54 5.30 4.32 13.26
CA GLN A 54 4.98 3.31 12.24
C GLN A 54 6.14 3.12 11.27
N TYR A 55 6.77 4.21 10.84
CA TYR A 55 7.96 4.17 9.98
C TYR A 55 9.09 3.38 10.63
N LEU A 56 9.44 3.66 11.89
CA LEU A 56 10.50 2.94 12.60
C LEU A 56 10.20 1.45 12.73
N ILE A 57 8.95 1.08 13.01
CA ILE A 57 8.52 -0.34 13.08
C ILE A 57 8.66 -1.01 11.71
N LEU A 58 8.22 -0.36 10.63
CA LEU A 58 8.29 -0.92 9.28
C LEU A 58 9.73 -1.02 8.80
N LYS A 59 10.57 -0.04 9.12
CA LYS A 59 11.98 0.00 8.73
C LYS A 59 12.82 -1.10 9.39
N ASP A 60 12.44 -1.53 10.58
CA ASP A 60 13.15 -2.58 11.33
C ASP A 60 12.88 -4.00 10.79
N LEU A 61 11.89 -4.15 9.91
CA LEU A 61 11.58 -5.44 9.29
C LEU A 61 12.68 -5.86 8.32
N SER A 62 13.04 -7.14 8.37
CA SER A 62 14.11 -7.69 7.51
C SER A 62 13.65 -8.05 6.10
N GLN A 63 12.35 -8.32 5.92
CA GLN A 63 11.78 -8.77 4.64
C GLN A 63 11.10 -7.62 3.91
N GLN A 64 11.50 -7.40 2.66
CA GLN A 64 10.96 -6.34 1.79
C GLN A 64 9.46 -6.52 1.57
N GLU A 65 9.04 -7.75 1.26
CA GLU A 65 7.63 -8.09 1.02
C GLU A 65 6.77 -7.88 2.27
N GLU A 66 7.24 -8.34 3.43
CA GLU A 66 6.53 -8.14 4.70
C GLU A 66 6.37 -6.65 5.02
N THR A 67 7.40 -5.85 4.76
CA THR A 67 7.38 -4.38 4.94
C THR A 67 6.29 -3.75 4.10
N VAL A 68 6.21 -4.13 2.82
CA VAL A 68 5.21 -3.60 1.88
C VAL A 68 3.80 -4.04 2.23
N ILE A 69 3.59 -5.32 2.60
CA ILE A 69 2.28 -5.83 3.03
C ILE A 69 1.78 -5.00 4.21
N LYS A 70 2.60 -4.83 5.25
CA LYS A 70 2.21 -4.09 6.45
C LYS A 70 2.02 -2.60 6.16
N LEU A 71 2.82 -2.00 5.29
CA LEU A 71 2.63 -0.62 4.85
C LEU A 71 1.25 -0.44 4.21
N ILE A 72 0.92 -1.27 3.21
CA ILE A 72 -0.36 -1.18 2.51
C ILE A 72 -1.53 -1.39 3.48
N ASP A 73 -1.43 -2.37 4.38
CA ASP A 73 -2.46 -2.62 5.40
C ASP A 73 -2.65 -1.42 6.34
N GLN A 74 -1.57 -0.76 6.74
CA GLN A 74 -1.65 0.43 7.58
C GLN A 74 -2.31 1.60 6.85
N VAL A 75 -1.97 1.83 5.58
CA VAL A 75 -2.57 2.88 4.75
C VAL A 75 -4.08 2.66 4.62
N ILE A 76 -4.50 1.44 4.27
CA ILE A 76 -5.91 1.06 4.11
C ILE A 76 -6.70 1.22 5.42
N ARG A 77 -6.08 0.87 6.56
CA ARG A 77 -6.74 0.94 7.88
C ARG A 77 -6.85 2.35 8.44
N LYS A 78 -6.02 3.29 7.98
CA LYS A 78 -5.93 4.63 8.58
C LYS A 78 -7.15 5.49 8.23
N ASP A 79 -7.28 5.90 6.99
CA ASP A 79 -8.43 6.64 6.46
C ASP A 79 -8.34 6.76 4.93
N GLU A 80 -9.44 7.18 4.31
CA GLU A 80 -9.54 7.36 2.86
C GLU A 80 -8.58 8.44 2.31
N ASN A 81 -8.27 9.46 3.11
CA ASN A 81 -7.35 10.52 2.71
C ASN A 81 -5.92 9.98 2.60
N SER A 82 -5.50 9.13 3.54
CA SER A 82 -4.22 8.42 3.52
C SER A 82 -4.11 7.49 2.31
N CYS A 83 -5.20 6.83 1.94
CA CYS A 83 -5.28 6.04 0.71
C CYS A 83 -5.11 6.90 -0.54
N SER A 84 -5.78 8.06 -0.60
CA SER A 84 -5.68 8.99 -1.73
C SER A 84 -4.27 9.53 -1.89
N LEU A 85 -3.65 10.00 -0.80
CA LEU A 85 -2.26 10.47 -0.79
C LEU A 85 -1.28 9.38 -1.19
N PHE A 86 -1.51 8.14 -0.74
CA PHE A 86 -0.67 7.02 -1.15
C PHE A 86 -0.74 6.77 -2.66
N LEU A 87 -1.93 6.81 -3.26
CA LEU A 87 -2.08 6.70 -4.72
C LEU A 87 -1.38 7.84 -5.46
N GLU A 88 -1.41 9.06 -4.92
CA GLU A 88 -0.67 10.20 -5.49
C GLU A 88 0.85 9.97 -5.46
N VAL A 89 1.39 9.47 -4.34
CA VAL A 89 2.82 9.08 -4.23
C VAL A 89 3.17 8.05 -5.30
N LEU A 90 2.35 7.03 -5.48
CA LEU A 90 2.59 5.98 -6.48
C LEU A 90 2.58 6.49 -7.94
N LYS A 91 1.98 7.65 -8.19
CA LYS A 91 1.95 8.31 -9.51
C LYS A 91 3.10 9.31 -9.70
N GLN A 92 3.95 9.54 -8.69
CA GLN A 92 5.06 10.49 -8.82
C GLN A 92 6.12 9.99 -9.80
N PRO A 93 6.74 10.88 -10.61
CA PRO A 93 7.65 10.47 -11.66
C PRO A 93 8.86 9.66 -11.18
N ASP A 94 9.45 10.06 -10.06
CA ASP A 94 10.56 9.38 -9.39
C ASP A 94 10.16 7.98 -8.89
N VAL A 95 8.98 7.86 -8.27
CA VAL A 95 8.42 6.56 -7.85
C VAL A 95 8.19 5.64 -9.06
N LEU A 96 7.63 6.16 -10.15
CA LEU A 96 7.44 5.40 -11.38
C LEU A 96 8.75 5.06 -12.09
N MET A 97 9.81 5.85 -11.90
CA MET A 97 11.16 5.52 -12.38
C MET A 97 11.78 4.38 -11.57
N THR A 98 11.60 4.38 -10.24
CA THR A 98 12.10 3.32 -9.35
C THR A 98 11.33 2.00 -9.56
N TYR A 99 10.02 2.06 -9.81
CA TYR A 99 9.17 0.89 -10.04
C TYR A 99 8.57 0.89 -11.46
N PRO A 100 9.31 0.50 -12.51
CA PRO A 100 8.79 0.50 -13.87
C PRO A 100 7.52 -0.34 -14.06
N LYS A 101 7.39 -1.46 -13.34
CA LYS A 101 6.18 -2.32 -13.35
C LYS A 101 4.94 -1.58 -12.84
N LEU A 102 5.12 -0.61 -11.93
CA LEU A 102 4.03 0.18 -11.37
C LEU A 102 3.35 1.05 -12.44
N LYS A 103 4.06 1.48 -13.50
CA LYS A 103 3.49 2.27 -14.60
C LYS A 103 2.35 1.56 -15.30
N GLU A 104 2.47 0.25 -15.53
CA GLU A 104 1.40 -0.51 -16.19
C GLU A 104 0.19 -0.70 -15.28
N LEU A 105 0.44 -0.81 -13.97
CA LEU A 105 -0.58 -0.99 -12.96
C LEU A 105 -1.36 0.32 -12.73
N THR A 106 -0.68 1.47 -12.71
CA THR A 106 -1.28 2.79 -12.46
C THR A 106 -2.03 3.38 -13.66
N LYS A 107 -1.82 2.87 -14.89
CA LYS A 107 -2.60 3.30 -16.08
C LYS A 107 -4.11 3.09 -15.93
N LYS A 108 -4.53 2.22 -15.01
CA LYS A 108 -5.93 1.86 -14.77
C LYS A 108 -6.59 2.67 -13.65
N TRP A 109 -5.87 3.67 -13.10
CA TRP A 109 -6.22 4.36 -11.86
C TRP A 109 -6.63 5.81 -12.02
#